data_AF-A0A7X7DYQ1-F1
#
_entry.id   AF-A0A7X7DYQ1-F1
#
_cell.length_a   1.000
_cell.length_b   1.000
_cell.length_c   1.000
_cell.angle_alpha   90.00
_cell.angle_beta   90.00
_cell.angle_gamma   90.00
#
_symmetry.space_group_name_H-M   'P 1'
#
loop_
_entity.id
_entity.type
_entity.pdbx_description
1 polymer ?
#
loop_
_entity_poly.entity_id
_entity_poly.type
_entity_poly.pdbx_seq_one_letter_code
_entity_poly.pdbx_strand_id
1 'polypeptide(L)' 'SRDRLDLLISSAMPGLQLLHNSRPPEGLSTKPGFVYFALDQQSQFWRGMQSSASIAFYFPNNYPELKLEMLALKE' A
#
# COMPACT_ATOMS: atom_id res chain seq x y z
N SER A 1 -4.13 -2.58 -9.53
CA SER A 1 -5.55 -2.71 -9.87
C SER A 1 -6.06 -4.07 -9.42
N ARG A 2 -7.38 -4.20 -9.20
CA ARG A 2 -8.02 -5.48 -8.89
C ARG A 2 -7.67 -6.56 -9.92
N ASP A 3 -7.64 -6.19 -11.20
CA ASP A 3 -7.37 -7.10 -12.33
C ASP A 3 -5.98 -7.75 -12.28
N ARG A 4 -5.01 -7.09 -11.63
CA ARG A 4 -3.65 -7.63 -11.45
C ARG A 4 -3.49 -8.41 -10.16
N LEU A 5 -4.36 -8.22 -9.17
CA LEU A 5 -4.23 -8.82 -7.85
C LEU A 5 -4.34 -10.36 -7.93
N ASP A 6 -5.34 -10.87 -8.65
CA ASP A 6 -5.56 -12.31 -8.80
C ASP A 6 -4.37 -13.01 -9.49
N LEU A 7 -3.77 -12.34 -10.49
CA LEU A 7 -2.57 -12.84 -11.17
C LEU A 7 -1.35 -12.85 -10.25
N LEU A 8 -1.16 -11.79 -9.47
CA LEU A 8 -0.03 -11.68 -8.53
C LEU A 8 -0.12 -12.76 -7.45
N ILE A 9 -1.31 -13.01 -6.90
CA ILE A 9 -1.55 -14.03 -5.88
C ILE A 9 -1.30 -15.42 -6.45
N SER A 10 -1.92 -15.76 -7.59
CA SER A 10 -1.79 -17.08 -8.21
C SER A 10 -0.36 -17.39 -8.68
N SER A 11 0.38 -16.37 -9.10
CA SER A 11 1.75 -16.51 -9.60
C SER A 11 2.81 -16.29 -8.51
N ALA A 12 2.42 -16.08 -7.26
CA ALA A 12 3.30 -15.74 -6.14
C ALA A 12 4.30 -14.60 -6.45
N MET A 13 3.90 -13.66 -7.29
CA MET A 13 4.76 -12.54 -7.70
C MET A 13 4.64 -11.38 -6.71
N PRO A 14 5.76 -10.67 -6.44
CA PRO A 14 5.71 -9.49 -5.60
C PRO A 14 4.84 -8.40 -6.24
N GLY A 15 4.02 -7.77 -5.41
CA GLY A 15 3.24 -6.60 -5.79
C GLY A 15 4.05 -5.30 -5.66
N LEU A 16 3.34 -4.20 -5.40
CA LEU A 16 3.99 -2.95 -5.07
C LEU A 16 4.69 -3.06 -3.70
N GLN A 17 5.96 -2.66 -3.64
CA GLN A 17 6.71 -2.63 -2.39
C GLN A 17 6.22 -1.52 -1.45
N LEU A 18 6.10 -1.88 -0.18
CA LEU A 18 5.81 -0.97 0.92
C LEU A 18 7.12 -0.63 1.64
N LEU A 19 7.47 0.66 1.65
CA LEU A 19 8.68 1.16 2.32
C LEU A 19 8.32 1.53 3.76
N HIS A 20 8.84 0.78 4.73
CA HIS A 20 8.62 1.09 6.14
C HIS A 20 9.16 2.47 6.48
N ASN A 21 8.32 3.30 7.11
CA ASN A 21 8.70 4.62 7.58
C ASN A 21 8.50 4.71 9.09
N SER A 22 9.60 4.92 9.82
CA SER A 22 9.57 4.98 11.29
C SER A 22 8.84 6.21 11.85
N ARG A 23 8.61 7.23 11.02
CA ARG A 23 7.88 8.45 11.37
C ARG A 23 6.87 8.79 10.28
N PRO A 24 5.70 9.34 10.64
CA PRO A 24 4.78 9.87 9.64
C PRO A 24 5.46 11.02 8.86
N PRO A 25 5.06 11.25 7.60
CA PRO A 25 5.50 12.41 6.83
C PRO A 25 5.22 13.75 7.54
N GLU A 26 5.93 14.81 7.14
CA GLU A 26 5.73 16.14 7.70
C GLU A 26 4.26 16.60 7.59
N GLY A 27 3.75 17.19 8.67
CA GLY A 27 2.35 17.63 8.75
C GLY A 27 1.37 16.60 9.33
N LEU A 28 1.79 15.34 9.55
CA LEU A 28 0.97 14.31 10.21
C LEU A 28 1.46 14.01 11.62
N SER A 29 0.53 13.95 12.59
CA SER A 29 0.83 13.49 13.94
C SER A 29 0.99 11.97 14.01
N THR A 30 1.93 11.50 14.83
CA THR A 30 2.10 10.07 15.12
C THR A 30 0.87 9.51 15.83
N LYS A 31 0.32 8.41 15.30
CA LYS A 31 -0.80 7.69 15.90
C LYS A 31 -0.28 6.45 16.61
N PRO A 32 -0.46 6.33 17.94
CA PRO A 32 -0.05 5.13 18.67
C PRO A 32 -0.70 3.87 18.09
N GLY A 33 0.09 2.80 17.97
CA GLY A 33 -0.38 1.51 17.44
C GLY A 33 -0.48 1.43 15.92
N PHE A 34 -0.08 2.47 15.18
CA PHE A 34 0.01 2.45 13.72
C PHE A 34 1.46 2.33 13.27
N VAL A 35 1.67 1.57 12.19
CA VAL A 35 2.95 1.48 11.48
C VAL A 35 2.78 2.14 10.12
N TYR A 36 3.71 3.01 9.75
CA TYR A 36 3.62 3.80 8.53
C TYR A 36 4.42 3.16 7.41
N PHE A 37 3.80 3.13 6.23
CA PHE A 37 4.43 2.65 5.02
C PHE A 37 4.24 3.68 3.91
N ALA A 38 5.31 3.98 3.20
CA ALA A 38 5.26 4.73 1.96
C ALA A 38 5.10 3.77 0.77
N LEU A 39 4.30 4.18 -0.22
CA LEU A 39 4.14 3.47 -1.47
C LEU A 39 5.30 3.83 -2.40
N ASP A 40 5.98 2.84 -2.97
CA ASP A 40 7.05 3.09 -3.94
C ASP A 40 6.48 3.62 -5.28
N GLN A 41 6.50 4.95 -5.44
CA GLN A 41 5.94 5.58 -6.64
C GLN A 41 6.82 5.42 -7.89
N GLN A 42 8.07 4.94 -7.76
CA GLN A 42 8.96 4.76 -8.90
C GLN A 42 8.71 3.43 -9.63
N SER A 43 8.04 2.49 -8.99
CA SER A 43 7.74 1.17 -9.52
C SER A 43 6.78 1.20 -10.72
N GLN A 44 6.96 0.26 -11.66
CA GLN A 44 6.01 0.04 -12.76
C GLN A 44 4.59 -0.29 -12.28
N PHE A 45 4.46 -0.91 -11.10
CA PHE A 45 3.17 -1.23 -10.50
C PHE A 45 2.39 0.03 -10.12
N TRP A 46 3.09 1.08 -9.67
CA TRP A 46 2.49 2.38 -9.36
C TRP A 46 1.86 3.01 -10.60
N ARG A 47 2.58 3.04 -11.73
CA ARG A 47 2.07 3.56 -13.00
C ARG A 47 0.82 2.81 -13.46
N GLY A 48 0.82 1.48 -13.32
CA GLY A 48 -0.34 0.65 -13.61
C GLY A 48 -1.57 0.99 -12.75
N MET A 49 -1.36 1.27 -11.46
CA MET A 49 -2.43 1.69 -10.55
C MET A 49 -2.94 3.11 -10.83
N GLN A 50 -2.07 4.04 -11.23
CA GLN A 50 -2.47 5.37 -11.68
C GLN A 50 -3.38 5.28 -12.89
N SER A 51 -3.04 4.45 -13.89
CA SER A 51 -3.86 4.25 -15.08
C SER A 51 -5.20 3.57 -14.79
N SER A 52 -5.25 2.66 -13.83
CA SER A 52 -6.48 1.92 -13.49
C SER A 52 -7.36 2.63 -12.47
N ALA A 53 -6.91 3.78 -11.94
CA ALA A 53 -7.53 4.51 -10.84
C ALA A 53 -7.96 3.61 -9.65
N SER A 54 -7.19 2.56 -9.37
CA SER A 54 -7.57 1.55 -8.38
C SER A 54 -6.37 0.89 -7.71
N ILE A 55 -6.42 0.87 -6.38
CA ILE A 55 -5.47 0.20 -5.50
C ILE A 55 -6.20 -0.93 -4.80
N ALA A 56 -5.56 -2.10 -4.71
CA ALA A 56 -6.10 -3.25 -4.02
C ALA A 56 -5.03 -3.81 -3.08
N PHE A 57 -5.43 -4.10 -1.85
CA PHE A 57 -4.58 -4.71 -0.83
C PHE A 57 -4.99 -6.16 -0.63
N TYR A 58 -4.01 -7.04 -0.52
CA TYR A 58 -4.23 -8.44 -0.20
C TYR A 58 -3.48 -8.77 1.08
N PHE A 59 -4.21 -9.33 2.05
CA PHE A 59 -3.69 -9.81 3.31
C PHE A 59 -3.86 -11.33 3.32
N PRO A 60 -2.77 -12.11 3.19
CA PRO A 60 -2.86 -13.58 3.09
C PRO A 60 -3.34 -14.22 4.39
N ASN A 61 -3.10 -13.56 5.52
CA ASN A 61 -3.49 -14.03 6.84
C ASN A 61 -4.68 -13.25 7.36
N ASN A 62 -5.40 -13.86 8.31
CA ASN A 62 -6.42 -13.17 9.07
C ASN A 62 -5.75 -12.31 10.16
N TYR A 63 -5.93 -11.00 10.06
CA TYR A 63 -5.46 -10.04 11.06
C TYR A 63 -6.67 -9.51 11.84
N PRO A 64 -6.97 -10.05 13.03
CA PRO A 64 -8.07 -9.55 13.83
C PRO A 64 -7.83 -8.07 14.17
N GLU A 65 -8.87 -7.25 14.03
CA GLU A 65 -8.85 -5.81 14.29
C GLU A 65 -7.90 -4.99 13.39
N LEU A 66 -7.52 -5.52 12.22
CA LEU A 66 -6.72 -4.78 11.24
C LEU A 66 -7.42 -3.46 10.86
N LYS A 67 -6.76 -2.35 11.20
CA LYS A 67 -7.14 -1.01 10.74
C LYS A 67 -6.13 -0.55 9.71
N LEU A 68 -6.62 -0.24 8.52
CA LEU A 68 -5.81 0.32 7.44
C LEU A 68 -6.32 1.72 7.11
N GLU A 69 -5.38 2.66 7.08
CA GLU A 69 -5.64 4.04 6.68
C GLU A 69 -4.70 4.37 5.51
N MET A 70 -5.28 4.90 4.44
CA MET A 70 -4.53 5.40 3.30
C MET A 70 -4.62 6.92 3.31
N LEU A 71 -3.46 7.57 3.27
CA LEU A 71 -3.35 9.02 3.21
C LEU A 71 -2.64 9.39 1.92
N ALA A 72 -3.23 10.29 1.15
CA ALA A 72 -2.59 10.94 0.01
C ALA A 72 -2.18 12.35 0.44
N LEU A 73 -0.87 12.60 0.48
CA LEU A 73 -0.34 13.91 0.77
C LEU A 73 -0.15 14.65 -0.55
N LYS A 74 -0.63 15.89 -0.59
CA LYS A 74 -0.36 16.79 -1.71
C LYS A 74 0.94 17.51 -1.38
N GLU A 75 1.95 17.34 -2.22
CA GLU A 75 3.12 18.24 -2.21
C GLU A 75 2.70 19.66 -2.58
#